data_AF-A0A847LP61-F1
#
_entry.id   AF-A0A847LP61-F1
#
_cell.length_a   1.000
_cell.length_b   1.000
_cell.length_c   1.000
_cell.angle_alpha   90.00
_cell.angle_beta   90.00
_cell.angle_gamma   90.00
#
_symmetry.space_group_name_H-M   'P 1'
#
loop_
_entity.id
_entity.type
_entity.pdbx_description
1 polymer ?
#
loop_
_entity_poly.entity_id
_entity_poly.type
_entity_poly.pdbx_seq_one_letter_code
_entity_poly.pdbx_strand_id
1 'polypeptide(L)'
;MERNPTNRFSEFSKFLDELKLPYPPNKEFLYEVYETVLYTIEEFATIHEQIEAKLVNKSAIVFYIVSEYYYYTAGKSEEEIKQMSENENFISLMISNIADKYLTNNHFDYQKGLGMSIYYPPISSLTLYLNFILGMLKRFPKYNPQTTLMRDVMAKAFSLAKSIVDLLTGGFETEAFSTWRTLHETECVLAILNKYDEDVYNSYLRHIKYGVAYRSGLSTKEKTDEIFVEIKQKMKDEKLKSKDMKRFIEYGWLFAIPEFNLKTHKLNFRDGLQKSAGLSEYHRFYEMSSEVAHSSPILIYALPSYIGDITLLSLFETFFRIEAIFTSFFIERIGEEEERAYAIMRNIHYSQLREMYKNEKRRFLAKQQNRQ
;
A
#
# COMPACT_ATOMS: atom_id res chain seq x y z
N MET A 1 31.29 11.33 -28.43
CA MET A 1 30.60 10.76 -29.60
C MET A 1 29.27 11.47 -29.74
N GLU A 2 29.22 12.54 -30.53
CA GLU A 2 27.99 13.28 -30.82
C GLU A 2 27.05 12.37 -31.61
N ARG A 3 25.95 11.93 -30.99
CA ARG A 3 24.88 11.22 -31.69
C ARG A 3 24.07 12.23 -32.51
N ASN A 4 23.93 11.90 -33.79
CA ASN A 4 23.24 12.67 -34.84
C ASN A 4 21.84 13.13 -34.39
N PRO A 5 21.49 14.43 -34.43
CA PRO A 5 20.22 14.99 -33.92
C PRO A 5 18.96 14.34 -34.51
N THR A 6 18.99 13.91 -35.77
CA THR A 6 17.87 13.22 -36.44
C THR A 6 17.46 11.90 -35.74
N ASN A 7 18.40 11.27 -35.02
CA ASN A 7 18.12 10.02 -34.31
C ASN A 7 17.34 10.26 -33.00
N ARG A 8 17.54 11.39 -32.32
CA ARG A 8 16.90 11.69 -31.03
C ARG A 8 15.40 11.99 -31.19
N PHE A 9 15.03 12.77 -32.20
CA PHE A 9 13.63 13.02 -32.52
C PHE A 9 12.88 11.74 -32.89
N SER A 10 13.53 10.84 -33.64
CA SER A 10 12.96 9.53 -34.00
C SER A 10 12.73 8.65 -32.77
N GLU A 11 13.71 8.57 -31.86
CA GLU A 11 13.59 7.84 -30.59
C GLU A 11 12.46 8.41 -29.71
N PHE A 12 12.38 9.74 -29.57
CA PHE A 12 11.32 10.43 -28.84
C PHE A 12 9.93 10.18 -29.45
N SER A 13 9.82 10.30 -30.77
CA SER A 13 8.57 10.07 -31.50
C SER A 13 8.08 8.64 -31.33
N LYS A 14 8.98 7.67 -31.41
CA LYS A 14 8.66 6.26 -31.19
C LYS A 14 8.19 6.01 -29.75
N PHE A 15 8.85 6.63 -28.77
CA PHE A 15 8.44 6.55 -27.38
C PHE A 15 7.02 7.09 -27.18
N LEU A 16 6.68 8.24 -27.78
CA LEU A 16 5.31 8.80 -27.73
C LEU A 16 4.27 7.85 -28.35
N ASP A 17 4.61 7.20 -29.47
CA ASP A 17 3.71 6.25 -30.13
C ASP A 17 3.40 5.03 -29.24
N GLU A 18 4.35 4.61 -28.39
CA GLU A 18 4.17 3.51 -27.45
C GLU A 18 3.26 3.86 -26.26
N LEU A 19 3.10 5.15 -25.94
CA LEU A 19 2.30 5.62 -24.79
C LEU A 19 0.77 5.49 -24.97
N LYS A 20 0.28 5.13 -26.16
CA LYS A 20 -1.15 4.98 -26.48
C LYS A 20 -1.98 6.19 -26.02
N LEU A 21 -1.53 7.37 -26.43
CA LEU A 21 -2.11 8.64 -26.02
C LEU A 21 -3.55 8.81 -26.55
N PRO A 22 -4.42 9.58 -25.84
CA PRO A 22 -5.84 9.67 -26.16
C PRO A 22 -6.14 10.36 -27.51
N TYR A 23 -5.24 11.21 -28.00
CA TYR A 23 -5.28 11.81 -29.34
C TYR A 23 -3.86 12.17 -29.79
N PRO A 24 -3.56 12.27 -31.09
CA PRO A 24 -2.20 12.51 -31.57
C PRO A 24 -1.67 13.88 -31.12
N PRO A 25 -0.50 13.95 -30.45
CA PRO A 25 0.12 15.22 -30.07
C PRO A 25 0.90 15.83 -31.24
N ASN A 26 1.17 17.14 -31.17
CA ASN A 26 2.16 17.79 -32.02
C ASN A 26 3.56 17.36 -31.57
N LYS A 27 4.17 16.38 -32.26
CA LYS A 27 5.41 15.72 -31.83
C LYS A 27 6.61 16.65 -31.92
N GLU A 28 6.67 17.49 -32.95
CA GLU A 28 7.71 18.47 -33.16
C GLU A 28 7.73 19.49 -32.01
N PHE A 29 6.56 20.06 -31.69
CA PHE A 29 6.40 20.97 -30.56
C PHE A 29 6.84 20.33 -29.23
N LEU A 30 6.35 19.12 -28.93
CA LEU A 30 6.70 18.44 -27.68
C LEU A 30 8.19 18.08 -27.61
N TYR A 31 8.84 17.82 -28.75
CA TYR A 31 10.26 17.56 -28.79
C TYR A 31 11.10 18.82 -28.52
N GLU A 32 10.68 19.98 -29.02
CA GLU A 32 11.33 21.26 -28.70
C GLU A 32 11.22 21.59 -27.21
N VAL A 33 10.03 21.41 -26.62
CA VAL A 33 9.82 21.52 -25.17
C VAL A 33 10.72 20.54 -24.43
N TYR A 34 10.83 19.30 -24.90
CA TYR A 34 11.67 18.26 -24.29
C TYR A 34 13.16 18.62 -24.26
N GLU A 35 13.75 19.02 -25.38
CA GLU A 35 15.17 19.40 -25.41
C GLU A 35 15.43 20.64 -24.55
N THR A 36 14.49 21.59 -24.53
CA THR A 36 14.64 22.81 -23.71
C THR A 36 14.56 22.50 -22.21
N VAL A 37 13.60 21.66 -21.79
CA VAL A 37 13.50 21.20 -20.40
C VAL A 37 14.75 20.44 -19.97
N LEU A 38 15.27 19.54 -20.82
CA LEU A 38 16.52 18.82 -20.56
C LEU A 38 17.67 19.79 -20.33
N TYR A 39 17.84 20.76 -21.23
CA TYR A 39 18.86 21.78 -21.10
C TYR A 39 18.74 22.55 -19.78
N THR A 40 17.54 23.01 -19.43
CA THR A 40 17.29 23.74 -18.17
C THR A 40 17.66 22.91 -16.94
N ILE A 41 17.31 21.61 -16.91
CA ILE A 41 17.64 20.71 -15.79
C ILE A 41 19.14 20.47 -15.71
N GLU A 42 19.81 20.22 -16.84
CA GLU A 42 21.27 19.99 -16.89
C GLU A 42 22.07 21.23 -16.47
N GLU A 43 21.62 22.42 -16.90
CA GLU A 43 22.20 23.69 -16.49
C GLU A 43 22.05 23.92 -14.98
N PHE A 44 20.83 23.73 -14.45
CA PHE A 44 20.58 23.80 -13.00
C PHE A 44 21.47 22.83 -12.21
N ALA A 45 21.56 21.56 -12.64
CA ALA A 45 22.36 20.55 -11.98
C ALA A 45 23.87 20.87 -12.00
N THR A 46 24.33 21.56 -13.05
CA THR A 46 25.71 22.02 -13.20
C THR A 46 26.00 23.19 -12.27
N ILE A 47 25.15 24.21 -12.26
CA ILE A 47 25.30 25.42 -11.43
C ILE A 47 25.28 25.08 -9.93
N HIS A 48 24.41 24.17 -9.51
CA HIS A 48 24.22 23.84 -8.10
C HIS A 48 25.03 22.61 -7.64
N GLU A 49 25.91 22.07 -8.48
CA GLU A 49 26.73 20.86 -8.19
C GLU A 49 25.91 19.63 -7.71
N GLN A 50 24.65 19.55 -8.12
CA GLN A 50 23.69 18.52 -7.71
C GLN A 50 23.92 17.22 -8.51
N ILE A 51 24.71 16.29 -7.96
CA ILE A 51 25.08 15.03 -8.65
C ILE A 51 23.84 14.21 -9.06
N GLU A 52 22.81 14.15 -8.22
CA GLU A 52 21.59 13.38 -8.49
C GLU A 52 20.78 13.96 -9.66
N ALA A 53 20.75 15.28 -9.80
CA ALA A 53 20.09 15.97 -10.92
C ALA A 53 20.85 15.82 -12.25
N LYS A 54 22.12 15.35 -12.24
CA LYS A 54 22.89 15.03 -13.45
C LYS A 54 22.48 13.70 -14.09
N LEU A 55 21.83 12.82 -13.35
CA LEU A 55 21.31 11.53 -13.84
C LEU A 55 19.84 11.68 -14.25
N VAL A 56 19.62 12.38 -15.35
CA VAL A 56 18.28 12.73 -15.81
C VAL A 56 17.51 11.50 -16.31
N ASN A 57 16.38 11.20 -15.68
CA ASN A 57 15.42 10.22 -16.18
C ASN A 57 14.58 10.84 -17.30
N LYS A 58 15.07 10.67 -18.53
CA LYS A 58 14.45 11.19 -19.75
C LYS A 58 12.99 10.77 -19.90
N SER A 59 12.65 9.53 -19.56
CA SER A 59 11.27 9.03 -19.65
C SER A 59 10.33 9.77 -18.68
N ALA A 60 10.78 10.08 -17.47
CA ALA A 60 9.98 10.86 -16.50
C ALA A 60 9.68 12.27 -17.03
N ILE A 61 10.65 12.91 -17.68
CA ILE A 61 10.44 14.22 -18.33
C ILE A 61 9.38 14.12 -19.41
N VAL A 62 9.43 13.10 -20.28
CA VAL A 62 8.40 12.90 -21.31
C VAL A 62 7.03 12.72 -20.68
N PHE A 63 6.91 11.98 -19.57
CA PHE A 63 5.64 11.82 -18.87
C PHE A 63 5.09 13.14 -18.30
N TYR A 64 5.93 14.02 -17.75
CA TYR A 64 5.52 15.35 -17.33
C TYR A 64 5.08 16.20 -18.53
N ILE A 65 5.85 16.24 -19.61
CA ILE A 65 5.52 16.99 -20.84
C ILE A 65 4.15 16.57 -21.38
N VAL A 66 3.96 15.27 -21.56
CA VAL A 66 2.71 14.69 -22.04
C VAL A 66 1.57 15.07 -21.10
N SER A 67 1.76 14.88 -19.79
CA SER A 67 0.70 15.14 -18.81
C SER A 67 0.30 16.62 -18.75
N GLU A 68 1.25 17.54 -18.76
CA GLU A 68 0.98 18.99 -18.84
C GLU A 68 0.28 19.35 -20.15
N TYR A 69 0.79 18.85 -21.29
CA TYR A 69 0.19 19.11 -22.61
C TYR A 69 -1.29 18.68 -22.62
N TYR A 70 -1.57 17.42 -22.31
CA TYR A 70 -2.95 16.91 -22.32
C TYR A 70 -3.86 17.62 -21.33
N TYR A 71 -3.34 18.03 -20.16
CA TYR A 71 -4.13 18.80 -19.20
C TYR A 71 -4.53 20.17 -19.78
N TYR A 72 -3.59 20.88 -20.40
CA TYR A 72 -3.84 22.21 -20.96
C TYR A 72 -4.62 22.20 -22.28
N THR A 73 -4.51 21.13 -23.07
CA THR A 73 -5.21 20.98 -24.35
C THR A 73 -6.56 20.25 -24.24
N ALA A 74 -6.88 19.67 -23.08
CA ALA A 74 -8.16 18.99 -22.86
C ALA A 74 -9.36 19.93 -23.13
N GLY A 75 -10.24 19.50 -24.04
CA GLY A 75 -11.47 20.22 -24.38
C GLY A 75 -11.29 21.43 -25.31
N LYS A 76 -10.07 21.68 -25.81
CA LYS A 76 -9.77 22.75 -26.76
C LYS A 76 -9.88 22.26 -28.21
N SER A 77 -10.24 23.17 -29.11
CA SER A 77 -10.19 22.95 -30.56
C SER A 77 -8.74 22.95 -31.08
N GLU A 78 -8.53 22.39 -32.28
CA GLU A 78 -7.21 22.36 -32.92
C GLU A 78 -6.61 23.76 -33.10
N GLU A 79 -7.45 24.76 -33.42
CA GLU A 79 -7.03 26.15 -33.59
C GLU A 79 -6.57 26.77 -32.27
N GLU A 80 -7.29 26.51 -31.18
CA GLU A 80 -6.88 26.96 -29.84
C GLU A 80 -5.56 26.31 -29.38
N ILE A 81 -5.38 25.02 -29.67
CA ILE A 81 -4.15 24.29 -29.35
C ILE A 81 -2.97 24.85 -30.15
N LYS A 82 -3.18 25.17 -31.43
CA LYS A 82 -2.16 25.78 -32.28
C LYS A 82 -1.74 27.15 -31.77
N GLN A 83 -2.70 28.02 -31.45
CA GLN A 83 -2.43 29.35 -30.87
C GLN A 83 -1.67 29.27 -29.54
N MET A 84 -1.97 28.26 -28.71
CA MET A 84 -1.21 28.02 -27.47
C MET A 84 0.23 27.57 -27.75
N SER A 85 0.41 26.70 -28.74
CA SER A 85 1.73 26.18 -29.14
C SER A 85 2.63 27.23 -29.78
N GLU A 86 2.07 28.35 -30.23
CA GLU A 86 2.78 29.51 -30.76
C GLU A 86 2.98 30.64 -29.71
N ASN A 87 2.39 30.50 -28.52
CA ASN A 87 2.46 31.51 -27.47
C ASN A 87 3.71 31.33 -26.60
N GLU A 88 4.74 32.15 -26.82
CA GLU A 88 6.02 32.10 -26.10
C GLU A 88 5.88 32.11 -24.56
N ASN A 89 4.90 32.85 -24.03
CA ASN A 89 4.66 32.88 -22.57
C ASN A 89 4.14 31.54 -22.06
N PHE A 90 3.25 30.89 -22.82
CA PHE A 90 2.75 29.56 -22.47
C PHE A 90 3.87 28.53 -22.52
N ILE A 91 4.67 28.55 -23.58
CA ILE A 91 5.81 27.64 -23.78
C ILE A 91 6.80 27.78 -22.62
N SER A 92 7.19 29.02 -22.29
CA SER A 92 8.14 29.30 -21.21
C SER A 92 7.61 28.83 -19.85
N LEU A 93 6.33 29.07 -19.56
CA LEU A 93 5.69 28.61 -18.33
C LEU A 93 5.62 27.08 -18.26
N MET A 94 5.29 26.42 -19.36
CA MET A 94 5.24 24.96 -19.45
C MET A 94 6.63 24.35 -19.19
N ILE A 95 7.68 24.88 -19.82
CA ILE A 95 9.06 24.45 -19.61
C ILE A 95 9.46 24.61 -18.14
N SER A 96 9.26 25.80 -17.55
CA SER A 96 9.59 26.06 -16.15
C SER A 96 8.86 25.10 -15.21
N ASN A 97 7.54 24.96 -15.39
CA ASN A 97 6.72 24.07 -14.57
C ASN A 97 7.19 22.62 -14.63
N ILE A 98 7.58 22.13 -15.80
CA ILE A 98 8.05 20.76 -15.98
C ILE A 98 9.42 20.58 -15.33
N ALA A 99 10.35 21.52 -15.54
CA ALA A 99 11.66 21.48 -14.91
C ALA A 99 11.54 21.52 -13.38
N ASP A 100 10.74 22.43 -12.84
CA ASP A 100 10.49 22.58 -11.41
C ASP A 100 9.84 21.32 -10.83
N LYS A 101 8.82 20.75 -11.49
CA LYS A 101 8.17 19.50 -11.06
C LYS A 101 9.13 18.33 -11.11
N TYR A 102 9.97 18.22 -12.14
CA TYR A 102 10.95 17.15 -12.24
C TYR A 102 11.98 17.26 -11.12
N LEU A 103 12.62 18.42 -10.99
CA LEU A 103 13.63 18.68 -9.96
C LEU A 103 13.06 18.49 -8.56
N THR A 104 11.92 19.11 -8.28
CA THR A 104 11.30 19.06 -6.96
C THR A 104 10.85 17.65 -6.60
N ASN A 105 10.06 16.99 -7.45
CA ASN A 105 9.45 15.71 -7.08
C ASN A 105 10.40 14.51 -7.21
N ASN A 106 11.51 14.61 -7.94
CA ASN A 106 12.45 13.49 -8.13
C ASN A 106 13.76 13.66 -7.38
N HIS A 107 14.14 14.90 -7.04
CA HIS A 107 15.43 15.19 -6.38
C HIS A 107 15.29 15.98 -5.07
N PHE A 108 14.22 16.76 -4.90
CA PHE A 108 13.98 17.56 -3.68
C PHE A 108 12.66 17.21 -2.98
N ASP A 109 12.18 15.98 -3.15
CA ASP A 109 10.90 15.57 -2.60
C ASP A 109 10.91 15.67 -1.07
N TYR A 110 9.82 16.17 -0.51
CA TYR A 110 9.74 16.38 0.92
C TYR A 110 9.62 15.05 1.65
N GLN A 111 10.58 14.75 2.51
CA GLN A 111 10.50 13.64 3.46
C GLN A 111 10.29 14.20 4.87
N LYS A 112 9.18 13.81 5.49
CA LYS A 112 8.81 14.24 6.86
C LYS A 112 9.74 13.67 7.93
N GLY A 113 10.34 12.52 7.64
CA GLY A 113 11.27 11.77 8.49
C GLY A 113 12.61 11.51 7.81
N LEU A 114 13.41 10.61 8.38
CA LEU A 114 14.69 10.23 7.79
C LEU A 114 14.50 9.36 6.55
N GLY A 115 13.36 8.66 6.46
CA GLY A 115 13.10 7.69 5.42
C GLY A 115 14.02 6.47 5.54
N MET A 116 13.53 5.32 5.11
CA MET A 116 14.41 4.18 4.85
C MET A 116 14.79 4.16 3.38
N SER A 117 16.07 4.00 3.08
CA SER A 117 16.51 3.91 1.69
C SER A 117 15.82 2.74 0.98
N ILE A 118 15.37 2.94 -0.26
CA ILE A 118 14.86 1.86 -1.12
C ILE A 118 15.93 0.79 -1.39
N TYR A 119 17.21 1.14 -1.25
CA TYR A 119 18.35 0.22 -1.40
C TYR A 119 18.72 -0.47 -0.07
N TYR A 120 18.06 -0.11 1.03
CA TYR A 120 18.29 -0.75 2.31
C TYR A 120 17.89 -2.24 2.22
N PRO A 121 18.76 -3.21 2.57
CA PRO A 121 18.48 -4.62 2.29
C PRO A 121 17.16 -5.16 2.87
N PRO A 122 16.76 -4.83 4.12
CA PRO A 122 15.44 -5.19 4.65
C PRO A 122 14.27 -4.68 3.80
N ILE A 123 14.35 -3.42 3.31
CA ILE A 123 13.31 -2.77 2.52
C ILE A 123 13.23 -3.36 1.12
N SER A 124 14.35 -3.43 0.41
CA SER A 124 14.42 -3.97 -0.95
C SER A 124 13.99 -5.44 -1.01
N SER A 125 14.39 -6.24 -0.02
CA SER A 125 14.03 -7.67 0.04
C SER A 125 12.56 -7.89 0.39
N LEU A 126 12.00 -7.14 1.35
CA LEU A 126 10.56 -7.16 1.62
C LEU A 126 9.76 -6.72 0.39
N THR A 127 10.20 -5.65 -0.28
CA THR A 127 9.57 -5.13 -1.51
C THR A 127 9.52 -6.20 -2.59
N LEU A 128 10.65 -6.87 -2.85
CA LEU A 128 10.73 -7.95 -3.82
C LEU A 128 9.73 -9.07 -3.50
N TYR A 129 9.72 -9.55 -2.24
CA TYR A 129 8.86 -10.66 -1.83
C TYR A 129 7.37 -10.28 -1.90
N LEU A 130 7.02 -9.08 -1.46
CA LEU A 130 5.65 -8.56 -1.51
C LEU A 130 5.17 -8.40 -2.95
N ASN A 131 6.01 -7.86 -3.84
CA ASN A 131 5.68 -7.73 -5.26
C ASN A 131 5.46 -9.10 -5.91
N PHE A 132 6.27 -10.10 -5.55
CA PHE A 132 6.11 -11.47 -6.04
C PHE A 132 4.76 -12.07 -5.61
N ILE A 133 4.46 -12.06 -4.31
CA ILE A 133 3.19 -12.58 -3.76
C ILE A 133 1.99 -11.85 -4.36
N LEU A 134 2.02 -10.50 -4.39
CA LEU A 134 0.94 -9.71 -4.96
C LEU A 134 0.75 -9.99 -6.46
N GLY A 135 1.85 -10.21 -7.18
CA GLY A 135 1.83 -10.63 -8.59
C GLY A 135 1.12 -11.97 -8.78
N MET A 136 1.38 -12.95 -7.92
CA MET A 136 0.67 -14.24 -7.93
C MET A 136 -0.81 -14.06 -7.62
N LEU A 137 -1.15 -13.38 -6.51
CA LEU A 137 -2.54 -13.18 -6.09
C LEU A 137 -3.40 -12.45 -7.13
N LYS A 138 -2.79 -11.59 -7.95
CA LYS A 138 -3.48 -10.83 -9.01
C LYS A 138 -3.99 -11.72 -10.15
N ARG A 139 -3.40 -12.89 -10.36
CA ARG A 139 -3.75 -13.84 -11.44
C ARG A 139 -4.99 -14.69 -11.13
N PHE A 140 -5.40 -14.73 -9.86
CA PHE A 140 -6.58 -15.48 -9.44
C PHE A 140 -7.86 -14.72 -9.79
N PRO A 141 -8.88 -15.39 -10.34
CA PRO A 141 -10.16 -14.75 -10.64
C PRO A 141 -10.71 -14.08 -9.38
N LYS A 142 -11.13 -12.83 -9.52
CA LYS A 142 -11.94 -12.14 -8.51
C LYS A 142 -13.39 -12.60 -8.65
N TYR A 143 -14.27 -12.10 -7.78
CA TYR A 143 -15.72 -11.95 -8.03
C TYR A 143 -16.69 -12.93 -7.36
N ASN A 144 -16.29 -13.74 -6.39
CA ASN A 144 -17.27 -14.33 -5.45
C ASN A 144 -16.69 -14.50 -4.04
N PRO A 145 -17.03 -13.63 -3.07
CA PRO A 145 -16.53 -13.74 -1.70
C PRO A 145 -16.76 -15.10 -1.04
N GLN A 146 -17.78 -15.87 -1.45
CA GLN A 146 -17.97 -17.23 -0.93
C GLN A 146 -16.81 -18.15 -1.29
N THR A 147 -16.17 -17.96 -2.44
CA THR A 147 -15.03 -18.76 -2.89
C THR A 147 -13.69 -18.01 -2.80
N THR A 148 -13.69 -16.68 -2.64
CA THR A 148 -12.48 -15.85 -2.69
C THR A 148 -12.12 -15.15 -1.38
N LEU A 149 -12.89 -15.28 -0.29
CA LEU A 149 -12.70 -14.50 0.93
C LEU A 149 -11.25 -14.54 1.45
N MET A 150 -10.72 -15.76 1.64
CA MET A 150 -9.36 -15.93 2.18
C MET A 150 -8.34 -15.19 1.31
N ARG A 151 -8.43 -15.36 0.00
CA ARG A 151 -7.59 -14.69 -0.99
C ARG A 151 -7.76 -13.17 -0.93
N ASP A 152 -8.98 -12.66 -0.79
CA ASP A 152 -9.24 -11.21 -0.78
C ASP A 152 -8.71 -10.54 0.49
N VAL A 153 -8.90 -11.16 1.66
CA VAL A 153 -8.32 -10.71 2.93
C VAL A 153 -6.78 -10.79 2.87
N MET A 154 -6.24 -11.85 2.29
CA MET A 154 -4.79 -12.05 2.12
C MET A 154 -4.17 -11.03 1.17
N ALA A 155 -4.80 -10.77 0.02
CA ALA A 155 -4.38 -9.73 -0.90
C ALA A 155 -4.40 -8.35 -0.24
N LYS A 156 -5.41 -8.08 0.61
CA LYS A 156 -5.46 -6.84 1.39
C LYS A 156 -4.31 -6.77 2.41
N ALA A 157 -4.01 -7.85 3.12
CA ALA A 157 -2.89 -7.91 4.07
C ALA A 157 -1.55 -7.63 3.38
N PHE A 158 -1.22 -8.34 2.29
CA PHE A 158 0.03 -8.08 1.56
C PHE A 158 0.07 -6.68 0.92
N SER A 159 -1.08 -6.14 0.50
CA SER A 159 -1.13 -4.75 0.00
C SER A 159 -0.83 -3.75 1.11
N LEU A 160 -1.38 -3.95 2.31
CA LEU A 160 -1.09 -3.10 3.47
C LEU A 160 0.39 -3.22 3.87
N ALA A 161 0.96 -4.43 3.85
CA ALA A 161 2.40 -4.64 4.08
C ALA A 161 3.25 -3.85 3.06
N LYS A 162 2.88 -3.86 1.78
CA LYS A 162 3.54 -3.06 0.75
C LYS A 162 3.39 -1.55 1.00
N SER A 163 2.19 -1.10 1.38
CA SER A 163 1.97 0.31 1.75
C SER A 163 2.82 0.75 2.93
N ILE A 164 3.04 -0.11 3.94
CA ILE A 164 3.92 0.20 5.07
C ILE A 164 5.35 0.40 4.59
N VAL A 165 5.85 -0.45 3.69
CA VAL A 165 7.18 -0.27 3.10
C VAL A 165 7.29 1.06 2.37
N ASP A 166 6.28 1.41 1.55
CA ASP A 166 6.26 2.67 0.80
C ASP A 166 6.25 3.90 1.73
N LEU A 167 5.47 3.84 2.81
CA LEU A 167 5.42 4.90 3.83
C LEU A 167 6.76 5.02 4.58
N LEU A 168 7.40 3.89 4.95
CA LEU A 168 8.72 3.91 5.56
C LEU A 168 9.77 4.51 4.62
N THR A 169 9.71 4.22 3.32
CA THR A 169 10.64 4.79 2.34
C THR A 169 10.39 6.26 2.08
N GLY A 170 9.15 6.73 2.18
CA GLY A 170 8.78 8.15 2.05
C GLY A 170 9.04 8.99 3.30
N GLY A 171 9.56 8.41 4.39
CA GLY A 171 9.76 9.13 5.65
C GLY A 171 8.47 9.46 6.39
N PHE A 172 7.46 8.61 6.27
CA PHE A 172 6.17 8.71 6.96
C PHE A 172 6.04 7.59 8.01
N GLU A 173 6.99 7.53 8.96
CA GLU A 173 7.11 6.42 9.91
C GLU A 173 5.88 6.26 10.81
N THR A 174 5.30 7.38 11.23
CA THR A 174 4.07 7.44 12.05
C THR A 174 2.86 6.87 11.32
N GLU A 175 2.70 7.25 10.06
CA GLU A 175 1.63 6.77 9.19
C GLU A 175 1.85 5.30 8.83
N ALA A 176 3.11 4.87 8.65
CA ALA A 176 3.48 3.47 8.47
C ALA A 176 3.09 2.64 9.70
N PHE A 177 3.36 3.12 10.91
CA PHE A 177 3.00 2.42 12.14
C PHE A 177 1.48 2.36 12.35
N SER A 178 0.78 3.44 12.02
CA SER A 178 -0.68 3.47 12.03
C SER A 178 -1.28 2.48 11.02
N THR A 179 -0.63 2.32 9.87
CA THR A 179 -1.02 1.33 8.85
C THR A 179 -0.72 -0.10 9.29
N TRP A 180 0.38 -0.32 10.01
CA TRP A 180 0.67 -1.61 10.65
C TRP A 180 -0.46 -2.06 11.57
N ARG A 181 -1.13 -1.15 12.29
CA ARG A 181 -2.32 -1.48 13.09
C ARG A 181 -3.40 -2.18 12.26
N THR A 182 -3.75 -1.62 11.11
CA THR A 182 -4.76 -2.20 10.21
C THR A 182 -4.27 -3.51 9.58
N LEU A 183 -2.98 -3.61 9.28
CA LEU A 183 -2.38 -4.88 8.86
C LEU A 183 -2.51 -5.95 9.96
N HIS A 184 -2.26 -5.59 11.22
CA HIS A 184 -2.40 -6.45 12.39
C HIS A 184 -3.86 -6.86 12.65
N GLU A 185 -4.81 -5.97 12.43
CA GLU A 185 -6.23 -6.33 12.45
C GLU A 185 -6.56 -7.38 11.37
N THR A 186 -6.01 -7.18 10.17
CA THR A 186 -6.20 -8.07 9.03
C THR A 186 -5.52 -9.44 9.25
N GLU A 187 -4.32 -9.48 9.86
CA GLU A 187 -3.65 -10.75 10.19
C GLU A 187 -4.45 -11.56 11.20
N CYS A 188 -5.09 -10.91 12.18
CA CYS A 188 -5.92 -11.60 13.16
C CYS A 188 -7.15 -12.26 12.51
N VAL A 189 -7.76 -11.59 11.52
CA VAL A 189 -8.84 -12.20 10.72
C VAL A 189 -8.32 -13.41 9.95
N LEU A 190 -7.19 -13.29 9.25
CA LEU A 190 -6.59 -14.41 8.50
C LEU A 190 -6.26 -15.60 9.40
N ALA A 191 -5.69 -15.33 10.58
CA ALA A 191 -5.33 -16.37 11.55
C ALA A 191 -6.56 -17.18 11.99
N ILE A 192 -7.69 -16.51 12.26
CA ILE A 192 -8.94 -17.18 12.64
C ILE A 192 -9.53 -17.94 11.44
N LEU A 193 -9.64 -17.31 10.26
CA LEU A 193 -10.18 -17.97 9.08
C LEU A 193 -9.35 -19.18 8.62
N ASN A 194 -8.05 -19.20 8.90
CA ASN A 194 -7.16 -20.32 8.56
C ASN A 194 -7.20 -21.44 9.63
N LYS A 195 -7.62 -21.11 10.86
CA LYS A 195 -7.65 -22.05 11.98
C LYS A 195 -8.99 -22.81 12.07
N TYR A 196 -10.09 -22.13 11.77
CA TYR A 196 -11.44 -22.66 11.96
C TYR A 196 -12.11 -23.01 10.62
N ASP A 197 -13.24 -23.70 10.71
CA ASP A 197 -13.94 -24.32 9.59
C ASP A 197 -14.97 -23.39 8.91
N GLU A 198 -15.84 -24.00 8.10
CA GLU A 198 -16.84 -23.34 7.28
C GLU A 198 -17.85 -22.52 8.12
N ASP A 199 -18.11 -22.88 9.37
CA ASP A 199 -19.07 -22.17 10.21
C ASP A 199 -18.56 -20.76 10.56
N VAL A 200 -17.27 -20.66 10.94
CA VAL A 200 -16.63 -19.37 11.21
C VAL A 200 -16.52 -18.54 9.93
N TYR A 201 -16.19 -19.19 8.81
CA TYR A 201 -16.11 -18.54 7.50
C TYR A 201 -17.46 -17.93 7.07
N ASN A 202 -18.54 -18.72 7.17
CA ASN A 202 -19.89 -18.28 6.84
C ASN A 202 -20.40 -17.20 7.79
N SER A 203 -20.05 -17.30 9.08
CA SER A 203 -20.33 -16.26 10.07
C SER A 203 -19.64 -14.94 9.72
N TYR A 204 -18.35 -14.97 9.34
CA TYR A 204 -17.62 -13.77 8.92
C TYR A 204 -18.26 -13.11 7.69
N LEU A 205 -18.60 -13.90 6.65
CA LEU A 205 -19.27 -13.39 5.46
C LEU A 205 -20.62 -12.73 5.77
N ARG A 206 -21.38 -13.31 6.69
CA ARG A 206 -22.64 -12.73 7.16
C ARG A 206 -22.41 -11.37 7.83
N HIS A 207 -21.39 -11.26 8.68
CA HIS A 207 -21.07 -10.00 9.35
C HIS A 207 -20.49 -8.93 8.40
N ILE A 208 -19.82 -9.32 7.31
CA ILE A 208 -19.52 -8.37 6.22
C ILE A 208 -20.80 -7.78 5.65
N LYS A 209 -21.82 -8.61 5.36
CA LYS A 209 -23.14 -8.13 4.87
C LYS A 209 -23.81 -7.20 5.88
N TYR A 210 -23.71 -7.51 7.17
CA TYR A 210 -24.22 -6.62 8.23
C TYR A 210 -23.51 -5.26 8.22
N GLY A 211 -22.18 -5.25 8.06
CA GLY A 211 -21.40 -4.02 7.95
C GLY A 211 -21.81 -3.16 6.74
N VAL A 212 -22.07 -3.78 5.59
CA VAL A 212 -22.56 -3.09 4.38
C VAL A 212 -23.96 -2.52 4.61
N ALA A 213 -24.88 -3.30 5.19
CA ALA A 213 -26.24 -2.84 5.51
C ALA A 213 -26.23 -1.65 6.48
N TYR A 214 -25.38 -1.71 7.52
CA TYR A 214 -25.27 -0.67 8.53
C TYR A 214 -24.78 0.68 7.99
N ARG A 215 -24.00 0.66 6.90
CA ARG A 215 -23.51 1.86 6.20
C ARG A 215 -24.40 2.28 5.02
N SER A 216 -25.61 1.73 4.92
CA SER A 216 -26.55 1.98 3.81
C SER A 216 -25.97 1.64 2.42
N GLY A 217 -25.06 0.66 2.35
CA GLY A 217 -24.41 0.23 1.12
C GLY A 217 -25.21 -0.77 0.27
N LEU A 218 -26.48 -1.02 0.62
CA LEU A 218 -27.34 -1.95 -0.11
C LEU A 218 -28.28 -1.20 -1.06
N SER A 219 -28.65 -1.89 -2.14
CA SER A 219 -29.43 -1.32 -3.25
C SER A 219 -30.83 -0.86 -2.87
N THR A 220 -31.43 -1.42 -1.81
CA THR A 220 -32.82 -1.12 -1.42
C THR A 220 -32.98 -1.06 0.11
N LYS A 221 -33.98 -0.29 0.54
CA LYS A 221 -34.30 -0.10 1.96
C LYS A 221 -34.88 -1.37 2.57
N GLU A 222 -35.71 -2.10 1.81
CA GLU A 222 -36.35 -3.34 2.23
C GLU A 222 -35.32 -4.42 2.59
N LYS A 223 -34.27 -4.60 1.76
CA LYS A 223 -33.17 -5.54 2.05
C LYS A 223 -32.37 -5.13 3.28
N THR A 224 -32.24 -3.83 3.51
CA THR A 224 -31.56 -3.30 4.69
C THR A 224 -32.37 -3.62 5.94
N ASP A 225 -33.68 -3.39 5.91
CA ASP A 225 -34.59 -3.67 7.03
C ASP A 225 -34.64 -5.17 7.37
N GLU A 226 -34.68 -6.05 6.37
CA GLU A 226 -34.59 -7.51 6.56
C GLU A 226 -33.32 -7.92 7.32
N ILE A 227 -32.16 -7.37 6.93
CA ILE A 227 -30.88 -7.64 7.60
C ILE A 227 -30.90 -7.09 9.04
N PHE A 228 -31.49 -5.92 9.28
CA PHE A 228 -31.61 -5.39 10.64
C PHE A 228 -32.53 -6.22 11.53
N VAL A 229 -33.58 -6.84 10.97
CA VAL A 229 -34.40 -7.82 11.71
C VAL A 229 -33.56 -9.03 12.10
N GLU A 230 -32.76 -9.57 11.18
CA GLU A 230 -31.84 -10.68 11.43
C GLU A 230 -30.81 -10.33 12.52
N ILE A 231 -30.18 -9.15 12.43
CA ILE A 231 -29.21 -8.65 13.42
C ILE A 231 -29.86 -8.60 14.80
N LYS A 232 -31.06 -7.99 14.92
CA LYS A 232 -31.76 -7.88 16.21
C LYS A 232 -32.11 -9.24 16.80
N GLN A 233 -32.51 -10.20 15.96
CA GLN A 233 -32.81 -11.55 16.41
C GLN A 233 -31.55 -12.24 16.95
N LYS A 234 -30.45 -12.25 16.20
CA LYS A 234 -29.19 -12.86 16.68
C LYS A 234 -28.62 -12.18 17.92
N MET A 235 -28.71 -10.85 18.01
CA MET A 235 -28.33 -10.14 19.22
C MET A 235 -29.15 -10.58 20.44
N LYS A 236 -30.45 -10.85 20.26
CA LYS A 236 -31.31 -11.34 21.33
C LYS A 236 -30.91 -12.75 21.76
N ASP A 237 -30.58 -13.62 20.80
CA ASP A 237 -30.11 -14.99 21.06
C ASP A 237 -28.82 -14.97 21.91
N GLU A 238 -27.92 -14.02 21.63
CA GLU A 238 -26.67 -13.79 22.39
C GLU A 238 -26.83 -12.88 23.63
N LYS A 239 -28.07 -12.52 23.99
CA LYS A 239 -28.40 -11.66 25.16
C LYS A 239 -27.73 -10.27 25.13
N LEU A 240 -27.49 -9.73 23.94
CA LEU A 240 -26.91 -8.40 23.72
C LEU A 240 -27.98 -7.29 23.75
N LYS A 241 -27.59 -6.08 24.12
CA LYS A 241 -28.49 -4.91 24.15
C LYS A 241 -28.31 -4.07 22.89
N SER A 242 -29.27 -3.19 22.57
CA SER A 242 -29.21 -2.32 21.38
C SER A 242 -27.93 -1.47 21.32
N LYS A 243 -27.37 -1.07 22.46
CA LYS A 243 -26.08 -0.33 22.54
C LYS A 243 -24.88 -1.12 22.02
N ASP A 244 -24.99 -2.45 21.97
CA ASP A 244 -23.93 -3.35 21.53
C ASP A 244 -24.01 -3.64 20.01
N MET A 245 -25.01 -3.09 19.30
CA MET A 245 -25.28 -3.38 17.89
C MET A 245 -24.06 -3.14 16.99
N LYS A 246 -23.38 -2.01 17.12
CA LYS A 246 -22.17 -1.72 16.32
C LYS A 246 -21.07 -2.76 16.58
N ARG A 247 -20.82 -3.08 17.86
CA ARG A 247 -19.83 -4.08 18.27
C ARG A 247 -20.20 -5.48 17.78
N PHE A 248 -21.48 -5.83 17.82
CA PHE A 248 -21.99 -7.08 17.29
C PHE A 248 -21.83 -7.16 15.77
N ILE A 249 -22.12 -6.10 15.04
CA ILE A 249 -21.92 -6.07 13.59
C ILE A 249 -20.43 -6.30 13.25
N GLU A 250 -19.52 -5.62 13.96
CA GLU A 250 -18.07 -5.71 13.72
C GLU A 250 -17.44 -7.04 14.18
N TYR A 251 -17.86 -7.59 15.33
CA TYR A 251 -17.18 -8.71 16.01
C TYR A 251 -18.08 -9.90 16.35
N GLY A 252 -19.38 -9.83 16.09
CA GLY A 252 -20.32 -10.89 16.46
C GLY A 252 -20.09 -12.20 15.71
N TRP A 253 -19.39 -12.17 14.58
CA TRP A 253 -19.00 -13.40 13.88
C TRP A 253 -18.11 -14.31 14.74
N LEU A 254 -17.41 -13.74 15.74
CA LEU A 254 -16.58 -14.49 16.69
C LEU A 254 -17.39 -15.49 17.53
N PHE A 255 -18.71 -15.33 17.68
CA PHE A 255 -19.55 -16.32 18.35
C PHE A 255 -19.56 -17.69 17.66
N ALA A 256 -19.18 -17.76 16.38
CA ALA A 256 -19.01 -19.04 15.69
C ALA A 256 -17.74 -19.81 16.12
N ILE A 257 -16.81 -19.16 16.85
CA ILE A 257 -15.62 -19.81 17.38
C ILE A 257 -16.02 -20.61 18.64
N PRO A 258 -15.78 -21.94 18.68
CA PRO A 258 -16.24 -22.77 19.80
C PRO A 258 -15.78 -22.30 21.19
N GLU A 259 -14.58 -21.72 21.28
CA GLU A 259 -14.03 -21.24 22.56
C GLU A 259 -14.46 -19.82 22.93
N PHE A 260 -15.10 -19.08 22.00
CA PHE A 260 -15.46 -17.69 22.23
C PHE A 260 -16.70 -17.57 23.12
N ASN A 261 -16.57 -16.80 24.19
CA ASN A 261 -17.69 -16.49 25.06
C ASN A 261 -17.47 -15.16 25.79
N LEU A 262 -18.56 -14.48 26.14
CA LEU A 262 -18.52 -13.16 26.77
C LEU A 262 -18.01 -13.15 28.22
N LYS A 263 -17.76 -14.31 28.85
CA LYS A 263 -17.13 -14.36 30.19
C LYS A 263 -15.62 -14.12 30.10
N THR A 264 -14.99 -14.59 29.03
CA THR A 264 -13.52 -14.52 28.84
C THR A 264 -13.10 -13.57 27.72
N HIS A 265 -14.03 -13.17 26.85
CA HIS A 265 -13.80 -12.28 25.71
C HIS A 265 -14.77 -11.10 25.70
N LYS A 266 -14.49 -10.11 24.86
CA LYS A 266 -15.41 -9.00 24.57
C LYS A 266 -15.57 -8.82 23.07
N LEU A 267 -16.68 -8.21 22.65
CA LEU A 267 -16.91 -7.79 21.26
C LEU A 267 -16.11 -6.52 20.95
N ASN A 268 -14.80 -6.66 20.85
CA ASN A 268 -13.87 -5.63 20.41
C ASN A 268 -12.64 -6.29 19.76
N PHE A 269 -11.73 -5.49 19.21
CA PHE A 269 -10.51 -6.00 18.61
C PHE A 269 -9.65 -6.78 19.61
N ARG A 270 -9.26 -6.13 20.70
CA ARG A 270 -8.21 -6.57 21.62
C ARG A 270 -8.57 -7.81 22.45
N ASP A 271 -9.67 -7.72 23.19
CA ASP A 271 -10.13 -8.77 24.10
C ASP A 271 -11.02 -9.81 23.37
N GLY A 272 -11.34 -9.56 22.09
CA GLY A 272 -12.09 -10.45 21.21
C GLY A 272 -11.22 -11.02 20.11
N LEU A 273 -11.11 -10.30 18.99
CA LEU A 273 -10.44 -10.76 17.77
C LEU A 273 -8.97 -11.16 17.98
N GLN A 274 -8.15 -10.27 18.54
CA GLN A 274 -6.72 -10.48 18.75
C GLN A 274 -6.45 -11.63 19.73
N LYS A 275 -7.26 -11.73 20.79
CA LYS A 275 -7.17 -12.83 21.76
C LYS A 275 -7.57 -14.16 21.14
N SER A 276 -8.67 -14.22 20.39
CA SER A 276 -9.10 -15.41 19.65
C SER A 276 -8.08 -15.84 18.58
N ALA A 277 -7.38 -14.87 17.97
CA ALA A 277 -6.30 -15.13 17.04
C ALA A 277 -5.00 -15.61 17.71
N GLY A 278 -4.90 -15.56 19.05
CA GLY A 278 -3.71 -15.97 19.79
C GLY A 278 -2.54 -14.99 19.67
N LEU A 279 -2.81 -13.70 19.45
CA LEU A 279 -1.82 -12.65 19.16
C LEU A 279 -1.81 -11.53 20.21
N SER A 280 -2.15 -11.86 21.46
CA SER A 280 -2.27 -10.89 22.57
C SER A 280 -0.93 -10.27 22.98
N GLU A 281 0.20 -10.88 22.65
CA GLU A 281 1.54 -10.35 22.88
C GLU A 281 1.79 -9.01 22.15
N TYR A 282 1.04 -8.75 21.08
CA TYR A 282 1.09 -7.50 20.31
C TYR A 282 0.26 -6.36 20.91
N HIS A 283 -0.44 -6.59 22.01
CA HIS A 283 -1.36 -5.62 22.62
C HIS A 283 -0.70 -4.24 22.84
N ARG A 284 0.52 -4.22 23.39
CA ARG A 284 1.25 -2.97 23.66
C ARG A 284 1.54 -2.18 22.39
N PHE A 285 1.99 -2.85 21.32
CA PHE A 285 2.29 -2.19 20.05
C PHE A 285 1.01 -1.72 19.36
N TYR A 286 -0.06 -2.50 19.44
CA TYR A 286 -1.37 -2.10 18.92
C TYR A 286 -1.90 -0.85 19.64
N GLU A 287 -1.83 -0.81 20.97
CA GLU A 287 -2.24 0.36 21.77
C GLU A 287 -1.41 1.60 21.39
N MET A 288 -0.08 1.46 21.34
CA MET A 288 0.81 2.53 20.92
C MET A 288 0.48 3.03 19.51
N SER A 289 0.19 2.13 18.55
CA SER A 289 -0.19 2.52 17.19
C SER A 289 -1.53 3.25 17.14
N SER A 290 -2.45 2.93 18.06
CA SER A 290 -3.71 3.63 18.20
C SER A 290 -3.50 5.03 18.78
N GLU A 291 -2.61 5.19 19.75
CA GLU A 291 -2.26 6.50 20.31
C GLU A 291 -1.59 7.39 19.27
N VAL A 292 -0.75 6.83 18.40
CA VAL A 292 -0.12 7.54 17.28
C VAL A 292 -1.15 8.07 16.27
N ALA A 293 -2.28 7.38 16.10
CA ALA A 293 -3.36 7.82 15.21
C ALA A 293 -4.28 8.89 15.83
N HIS A 294 -4.24 9.06 17.15
CA HIS A 294 -4.90 10.17 17.85
C HIS A 294 -3.88 11.30 18.04
N SER A 295 -4.30 12.56 18.13
CA SER A 295 -3.41 13.72 18.33
C SER A 295 -2.74 13.72 19.72
N SER A 296 -1.99 12.67 20.01
CA SER A 296 -1.36 12.36 21.28
C SER A 296 0.07 12.90 21.30
N PRO A 297 0.71 12.96 22.49
CA PRO A 297 2.12 13.28 22.60
C PRO A 297 3.02 12.34 21.78
N ILE A 298 2.63 11.08 21.57
CA ILE A 298 3.43 10.14 20.77
C ILE A 298 3.42 10.56 19.30
N LEU A 299 2.27 10.97 18.75
CA LEU A 299 2.21 11.47 17.38
C LEU A 299 3.15 12.66 17.15
N ILE A 300 3.25 13.57 18.13
CA ILE A 300 3.95 14.85 17.98
C ILE A 300 5.43 14.74 18.33
N TYR A 301 5.76 13.99 19.39
CA TYR A 301 7.09 14.01 20.00
C TYR A 301 7.85 12.68 19.89
N ALA A 302 7.26 11.63 19.33
CA ALA A 302 8.02 10.40 19.12
C ALA A 302 9.13 10.61 18.08
N LEU A 303 10.30 10.04 18.38
CA LEU A 303 11.43 10.05 17.45
C LEU A 303 11.06 9.23 16.19
N PRO A 304 11.09 9.81 14.98
CA PRO A 304 10.73 9.10 13.75
C PRO A 304 11.54 7.81 13.56
N SER A 305 12.84 7.84 13.86
CA SER A 305 13.71 6.65 13.81
C SER A 305 13.27 5.50 14.72
N TYR A 306 12.72 5.80 15.89
CA TYR A 306 12.22 4.79 16.82
C TYR A 306 10.93 4.16 16.30
N ILE A 307 10.00 4.97 15.79
CA ILE A 307 8.76 4.50 15.20
C ILE A 307 9.05 3.68 13.93
N GLY A 308 9.98 4.13 13.10
CA GLY A 308 10.43 3.40 11.91
C GLY A 308 10.99 2.03 12.24
N ASP A 309 11.91 1.94 13.22
CA ASP A 309 12.50 0.67 13.65
C ASP A 309 11.42 -0.31 14.16
N ILE A 310 10.49 0.16 15.03
CA ILE A 310 9.41 -0.71 15.56
C ILE A 310 8.45 -1.15 14.46
N THR A 311 8.13 -0.25 13.54
CA THR A 311 7.23 -0.56 12.42
C THR A 311 7.85 -1.61 11.52
N LEU A 312 9.14 -1.49 11.19
CA LEU A 312 9.85 -2.49 10.39
C LEU A 312 9.89 -3.85 11.07
N LEU A 313 10.20 -3.90 12.37
CA LEU A 313 10.19 -5.15 13.13
C LEU A 313 8.81 -5.79 13.19
N SER A 314 7.78 -4.99 13.47
CA SER A 314 6.40 -5.46 13.53
C SER A 314 5.91 -5.94 12.16
N LEU A 315 6.31 -5.25 11.09
CA LEU A 315 6.03 -5.66 9.71
C LEU A 315 6.67 -7.01 9.39
N PHE A 316 7.94 -7.25 9.76
CA PHE A 316 8.58 -8.56 9.57
C PHE A 316 7.82 -9.67 10.29
N GLU A 317 7.47 -9.46 11.54
CA GLU A 317 6.76 -10.44 12.35
C GLU A 317 5.39 -10.78 11.75
N THR A 318 4.61 -9.77 11.38
CA THR A 318 3.35 -9.95 10.65
C THR A 318 3.57 -10.67 9.33
N PHE A 319 4.54 -10.21 8.52
CA PHE A 319 4.85 -10.79 7.21
C PHE A 319 5.10 -12.30 7.33
N PHE A 320 5.92 -12.74 8.30
CA PHE A 320 6.20 -14.16 8.48
C PHE A 320 4.96 -14.98 8.85
N ARG A 321 4.02 -14.43 9.63
CA ARG A 321 2.75 -15.10 9.97
C ARG A 321 1.82 -15.19 8.77
N ILE A 322 1.61 -14.09 8.05
CA ILE A 322 0.72 -14.09 6.88
C ILE A 322 1.32 -14.90 5.72
N GLU A 323 2.64 -14.96 5.58
CA GLU A 323 3.31 -15.79 4.58
C GLU A 323 3.17 -17.28 4.88
N ALA A 324 3.17 -17.67 6.17
CA ALA A 324 2.89 -19.05 6.55
C ALA A 324 1.46 -19.46 6.18
N ILE A 325 0.48 -18.57 6.42
CA ILE A 325 -0.92 -18.77 6.01
C ILE A 325 -1.05 -18.81 4.48
N PHE A 326 -0.34 -17.93 3.78
CA PHE A 326 -0.27 -17.95 2.32
C PHE A 326 0.25 -19.30 1.82
N THR A 327 1.35 -19.78 2.38
CA THR A 327 1.94 -21.08 2.01
C THR A 327 0.92 -22.22 2.20
N SER A 328 0.28 -22.30 3.37
CA SER A 328 -0.67 -23.38 3.68
C SER A 328 -1.94 -23.32 2.82
N PHE A 329 -2.44 -22.12 2.54
CA PHE A 329 -3.68 -21.97 1.79
C PHE A 329 -3.46 -22.01 0.27
N PHE A 330 -2.37 -21.43 -0.22
CA PHE A 330 -2.24 -21.08 -1.63
C PHE A 330 -1.49 -22.13 -2.45
N ILE A 331 -0.46 -22.77 -1.89
CA ILE A 331 0.37 -23.73 -2.64
C ILE A 331 -0.47 -24.91 -3.19
N GLU A 332 -1.42 -25.41 -2.42
CA GLU A 332 -2.27 -26.52 -2.85
C GLU A 332 -3.28 -26.16 -3.96
N ARG A 333 -3.36 -24.87 -4.33
CA ARG A 333 -4.41 -24.31 -5.20
C ARG A 333 -3.85 -23.63 -6.44
N ILE A 334 -2.55 -23.75 -6.69
CA ILE A 334 -1.86 -23.16 -7.84
C ILE A 334 -1.32 -24.26 -8.76
N GLY A 335 -0.98 -23.90 -10.00
CA GLY A 335 -0.36 -24.84 -10.93
C GLY A 335 1.10 -25.15 -10.57
N GLU A 336 1.60 -26.31 -11.01
CA GLU A 336 2.97 -26.79 -10.71
C GLU A 336 4.08 -25.77 -11.07
N GLU A 337 3.89 -25.02 -12.15
CA GLU A 337 4.86 -23.99 -12.58
C GLU A 337 4.93 -22.83 -11.57
N GLU A 338 3.78 -22.36 -11.09
CA GLU A 338 3.70 -21.27 -10.11
C GLU A 338 4.19 -21.71 -8.74
N GLU A 339 3.89 -22.97 -8.35
CA GLU A 339 4.44 -23.59 -7.16
C GLU A 339 5.96 -23.64 -7.21
N ARG A 340 6.54 -24.13 -8.32
CA ARG A 340 7.99 -24.19 -8.50
C ARG A 340 8.61 -22.80 -8.44
N ALA A 341 8.02 -21.81 -9.12
CA ALA A 341 8.51 -20.43 -9.10
C ALA A 341 8.49 -19.84 -7.68
N TYR A 342 7.41 -20.07 -6.94
CA TYR A 342 7.30 -19.64 -5.54
C TYR A 342 8.32 -20.36 -4.64
N ALA A 343 8.49 -21.68 -4.79
CA ALA A 343 9.45 -22.46 -4.01
C ALA A 343 10.89 -21.96 -4.21
N ILE A 344 11.28 -21.65 -5.46
CA ILE A 344 12.60 -21.08 -5.77
C ILE A 344 12.77 -19.72 -5.07
N MET A 345 11.82 -18.81 -5.26
CA MET A 345 11.85 -17.47 -4.65
C MET A 345 11.92 -17.56 -3.12
N ARG A 346 11.07 -18.39 -2.51
CA ARG A 346 11.02 -18.62 -1.07
C ARG A 346 12.32 -19.20 -0.52
N ASN A 347 12.90 -20.19 -1.17
CA ASN A 347 14.15 -20.82 -0.75
C ASN A 347 15.32 -19.82 -0.73
N ILE A 348 15.36 -18.91 -1.70
CA ILE A 348 16.42 -17.89 -1.80
C ILE A 348 16.19 -16.76 -0.78
N HIS A 349 15.00 -16.18 -0.75
CA HIS A 349 14.78 -14.91 -0.08
C HIS A 349 14.22 -15.02 1.34
N TYR A 350 13.49 -16.09 1.68
CA TYR A 350 12.84 -16.19 2.99
C TYR A 350 13.86 -16.32 4.13
N SER A 351 14.91 -17.12 3.92
CA SER A 351 16.02 -17.28 4.87
C SER A 351 16.76 -15.96 5.09
N GLN A 352 16.97 -15.20 4.02
CA GLN A 352 17.57 -13.86 4.08
C GLN A 352 16.71 -12.90 4.90
N LEU A 353 15.39 -12.87 4.69
CA LEU A 353 14.47 -12.03 5.47
C LEU A 353 14.51 -12.38 6.97
N ARG A 354 14.60 -13.67 7.33
CA ARG A 354 14.74 -14.11 8.72
C ARG A 354 16.02 -13.60 9.37
N GLU A 355 17.14 -13.66 8.65
CA GLU A 355 18.42 -13.12 9.15
C GLU A 355 18.42 -11.59 9.24
N MET A 356 17.81 -10.91 8.26
CA MET A 356 17.61 -9.46 8.29
C MET A 356 16.79 -9.05 9.52
N TYR A 357 15.65 -9.71 9.79
CA TYR A 357 14.86 -9.45 10.99
C TYR A 357 15.68 -9.62 12.29
N LYS A 358 16.49 -10.69 12.40
CA LYS A 358 17.36 -10.88 13.57
C LYS A 358 18.36 -9.74 13.72
N ASN A 359 18.96 -9.29 12.62
CA ASN A 359 19.92 -8.20 12.63
C ASN A 359 19.27 -6.87 13.02
N GLU A 360 18.10 -6.55 12.45
CA GLU A 360 17.34 -5.35 12.81
C GLU A 360 16.91 -5.37 14.27
N LYS A 361 16.50 -6.53 14.80
CA LYS A 361 16.13 -6.69 16.20
C LYS A 361 17.33 -6.44 17.12
N ARG A 362 18.51 -6.98 16.79
CA ARG A 362 19.75 -6.70 17.55
C ARG A 362 20.12 -5.23 17.53
N ARG A 363 20.04 -4.59 16.35
CA ARG A 363 20.31 -3.15 16.18
C ARG A 363 19.37 -2.30 17.02
N PHE A 364 18.07 -2.61 16.98
CA PHE A 364 17.06 -1.93 17.78
C PHE A 364 17.34 -2.05 19.28
N LEU A 365 17.60 -3.27 19.77
CA LEU A 365 17.89 -3.50 21.19
C LEU A 365 19.17 -2.77 21.64
N ALA A 366 20.22 -2.76 20.82
CA ALA A 366 21.45 -2.00 21.11
C ALA A 366 21.18 -0.48 21.20
N LYS A 367 20.33 0.08 20.32
CA LYS A 367 19.91 1.49 20.41
C LYS A 367 19.13 1.78 21.70
N GLN A 368 18.33 0.84 22.20
CA GLN A 368 17.58 1.04 23.45
C GLN A 368 18.50 1.01 24.69
N GLN A 369 19.52 0.15 24.68
CA GLN A 369 20.49 0.08 25.78
C GLN A 369 21.34 1.35 25.89
N ASN A 370 21.71 1.97 24.76
CA ASN A 370 22.49 3.21 24.75
C ASN A 370 21.65 4.47 25.09
N ARG A 371 20.33 4.34 25.27
CA ARG A 371 19.41 5.43 25.64
C ARG A 371 19.04 5.41 27.14
N GLN A 372 19.40 4.34 27.86
CA GLN A 372 19.35 4.26 29.32
C GLN A 372 20.67 4.75 29.89
#